data_AF-A0A521W309-F1
#
_entry.id   AF-A0A521W309-F1
#
_cell.length_a   1.000
_cell.length_b   1.000
_cell.length_c   1.000
_cell.angle_alpha   90.00
_cell.angle_beta   90.00
_cell.angle_gamma   90.00
#
_symmetry.space_group_name_H-M   'P 1'
#
loop_
_entity.id
_entity.type
_entity.pdbx_description
1 polymer ?
#
loop_
_entity_poly.entity_id
_entity_poly.type
_entity_poly.pdbx_seq_one_letter_code
_entity_poly.pdbx_strand_id
1 'polypeptide(L)'
;RVGPTYYQNLKSLDEYYDTLDAGRLPVWRGLELTQDDLVRRAVIQGLICNFRLSIESIEIAYLIDFRRYFAAELEDLKRLADDGLVEIQPDWIVVTPRGRLVVRAVCMKFDRYLRASAQRIAYSKVI
;
A
#
# COMPACT_ATOMS: atom_id res chain seq x y z
N ARG A 1 -10.40 -9.28 7.57
CA ARG A 1 -10.66 -7.83 7.37
C ARG A 1 -12.12 -7.59 7.67
N VAL A 2 -12.44 -6.60 8.49
CA VAL A 2 -13.81 -6.15 8.72
C VAL A 2 -13.81 -4.62 8.62
N GLY A 3 -14.51 -4.06 7.63
CA GLY A 3 -14.43 -2.62 7.35
C GLY A 3 -12.98 -2.11 7.17
N PRO A 4 -12.58 -1.01 7.83
CA PRO A 4 -11.23 -0.45 7.79
C PRO A 4 -10.24 -1.16 8.74
N THR A 5 -10.56 -2.35 9.26
CA THR A 5 -9.70 -3.03 10.23
C THR A 5 -9.17 -4.37 9.71
N TYR A 6 -7.93 -4.64 10.06
CA TYR A 6 -7.31 -5.97 9.96
C TYR A 6 -7.18 -6.57 11.35
N TYR A 7 -7.45 -7.86 11.46
CA TYR A 7 -7.22 -8.62 12.68
C TYR A 7 -6.39 -9.85 12.32
N GLN A 8 -5.48 -10.20 13.21
CA GLN A 8 -4.70 -11.41 13.14
C GLN A 8 -5.01 -12.24 14.37
N ASN A 9 -5.36 -13.51 14.14
CA ASN A 9 -5.57 -14.46 15.22
C ASN A 9 -4.24 -14.92 15.83
N LEU A 10 -4.32 -15.59 16.97
CA LEU A 10 -3.20 -16.33 17.57
C LEU A 10 -2.59 -17.27 16.53
N LYS A 11 -1.25 -17.35 16.54
CA LYS A 11 -0.50 -18.12 15.55
C LYS A 11 -0.31 -19.58 15.97
N SER A 12 -0.27 -19.84 17.27
CA SER A 12 -0.19 -21.19 17.83
C SER A 12 -1.58 -21.81 17.79
N LEU A 13 -1.65 -23.07 17.38
CA LEU A 13 -2.90 -23.82 17.31
C LEU A 13 -3.43 -24.13 18.72
N ASP A 14 -2.53 -24.44 19.66
CA ASP A 14 -2.89 -24.74 21.04
C ASP A 14 -3.53 -23.51 21.72
N GLU A 15 -2.85 -22.36 21.67
CA GLU A 15 -3.37 -21.11 22.25
C GLU A 15 -4.69 -20.66 21.59
N TYR A 16 -4.83 -20.95 20.30
CA TYR A 16 -6.04 -20.65 19.55
C TYR A 16 -7.24 -21.46 20.08
N TYR A 17 -7.07 -22.77 20.26
CA TYR A 17 -8.12 -23.64 20.78
C TYR A 17 -8.41 -23.35 22.26
N ASP A 18 -7.40 -23.19 23.09
CA ASP A 18 -7.57 -22.84 24.52
C ASP A 18 -8.39 -21.55 24.70
N THR A 19 -8.16 -20.56 23.82
CA THR A 19 -8.89 -19.29 23.87
C THR A 19 -10.35 -19.47 23.46
N LEU A 20 -10.63 -20.31 22.46
CA LEU A 20 -11.98 -20.64 22.02
C LEU A 20 -12.74 -21.45 23.07
N ASP A 21 -12.10 -22.45 23.68
CA ASP A 21 -12.67 -23.29 24.73
C ASP A 21 -13.00 -22.47 25.98
N ALA A 22 -12.24 -21.40 26.21
CA ALA A 22 -12.53 -20.40 27.23
C ALA A 22 -13.59 -19.35 26.82
N GLY A 23 -14.28 -19.53 25.69
CA GLY A 23 -15.37 -18.67 25.20
C GLY A 23 -14.92 -17.30 24.68
N ARG A 24 -13.64 -17.13 24.36
CA ARG A 24 -13.08 -15.86 23.84
C ARG A 24 -12.68 -15.99 22.38
N LEU A 25 -12.72 -14.88 21.65
CA LEU A 25 -12.19 -14.86 20.29
C LEU A 25 -10.65 -14.86 20.31
N PRO A 26 -9.98 -15.69 19.49
CA PRO A 26 -8.53 -15.85 19.49
C PRO A 26 -7.82 -14.73 18.71
N VAL A 27 -8.27 -13.49 18.86
CA VAL A 27 -7.68 -12.31 18.21
C VAL A 27 -6.42 -11.90 18.96
N TRP A 28 -5.27 -11.96 18.29
CA TRP A 28 -3.98 -11.59 18.88
C TRP A 28 -3.69 -10.10 18.75
N ARG A 29 -3.92 -9.53 17.55
CA ARG A 29 -3.72 -8.10 17.30
C ARG A 29 -4.63 -7.59 16.20
N GLY A 30 -4.96 -6.31 16.29
CA GLY A 30 -5.68 -5.56 15.27
C GLY A 30 -4.84 -4.42 14.69
N LEU A 31 -5.22 -3.97 13.51
CA LEU A 31 -4.78 -2.71 12.91
C LEU A 31 -6.00 -2.01 12.34
N GLU A 32 -6.27 -0.82 12.87
CA GLU A 32 -7.22 0.10 12.27
C GLU A 32 -6.51 0.97 11.24
N LEU A 33 -7.04 0.99 10.02
CA LEU A 33 -6.46 1.74 8.92
C LEU A 33 -6.84 3.21 9.05
N THR A 34 -5.83 4.07 8.96
CA THR A 34 -6.03 5.51 8.79
C THR A 34 -6.58 5.82 7.40
N GLN A 35 -7.06 7.05 7.20
CA GLN A 35 -7.50 7.49 5.88
C GLN A 35 -6.38 7.37 4.83
N ASP A 36 -5.14 7.70 5.21
CA ASP A 36 -3.95 7.55 4.34
C ASP A 36 -3.72 6.08 3.96
N ASP A 37 -3.87 5.15 4.92
CA ASP A 37 -3.76 3.72 4.63
C ASP A 37 -4.84 3.23 3.66
N LEU A 38 -6.07 3.75 3.77
CA LEU A 38 -7.17 3.39 2.88
C LEU A 38 -6.92 3.87 1.44
N VAL A 39 -6.48 5.13 1.28
CA VAL A 39 -6.13 5.71 -0.04
C VAL A 39 -5.00 4.91 -0.67
N ARG A 40 -3.90 4.71 0.06
CA ARG A 40 -2.71 3.98 -0.42
C ARG A 40 -3.06 2.54 -0.79
N ARG A 41 -3.90 1.88 0.02
CA ARG A 41 -4.40 0.55 -0.30
C ARG A 41 -5.16 0.52 -1.62
N ALA A 42 -6.05 1.48 -1.87
CA ALA A 42 -6.80 1.53 -3.12
C ALA A 42 -5.90 1.74 -4.33
N VAL A 43 -4.91 2.64 -4.21
CA VAL A 43 -3.89 2.86 -5.24
C VAL A 43 -3.11 1.59 -5.54
N ILE A 44 -2.58 0.93 -4.51
CA ILE A 44 -1.81 -0.32 -4.64
C ILE A 44 -2.67 -1.43 -5.26
N GLN A 45 -3.93 -1.57 -4.81
CA GLN A 45 -4.85 -2.56 -5.36
C GLN A 45 -5.17 -2.30 -6.84
N GLY A 46 -5.39 -1.04 -7.22
CA GLY A 46 -5.61 -0.67 -8.63
C GLY A 46 -4.42 -1.05 -9.50
N LEU A 47 -3.20 -0.71 -9.07
CA LEU A 47 -1.99 -1.00 -9.83
C LEU A 47 -1.67 -2.50 -9.91
N ILE A 48 -1.85 -3.26 -8.82
CA ILE A 48 -1.49 -4.68 -8.80
C ILE A 48 -2.50 -5.56 -9.53
N CYS A 49 -3.80 -5.24 -9.45
CA CYS A 49 -4.85 -6.06 -10.06
C CYS A 49 -5.12 -5.67 -11.51
N ASN A 50 -5.13 -4.38 -11.81
CA ASN A 50 -5.58 -3.88 -13.10
C ASN A 50 -4.44 -3.39 -13.99
N PHE A 51 -3.22 -3.24 -13.43
CA PHE A 51 -2.06 -2.64 -14.11
C PHE A 51 -2.32 -1.22 -14.65
N ARG A 52 -3.38 -0.57 -14.16
CA ARG A 52 -3.73 0.82 -14.47
C ARG A 52 -4.53 1.41 -13.31
N LEU A 53 -4.40 2.71 -13.12
CA LEU A 53 -5.07 3.47 -12.07
C LEU A 53 -5.62 4.76 -12.66
N SER A 54 -6.91 5.01 -12.45
CA SER A 54 -7.52 6.32 -12.73
C SER A 54 -7.21 7.26 -11.57
N ILE A 55 -6.62 8.41 -11.87
CA ILE A 55 -6.32 9.46 -10.90
C ILE A 55 -7.64 10.06 -10.39
N GLU A 56 -8.52 10.48 -11.31
CA GLU A 56 -9.81 11.09 -10.99
C GLU A 56 -10.66 10.19 -10.08
N SER A 57 -10.69 8.88 -10.33
CA SER A 57 -11.45 7.95 -9.47
C SER A 57 -10.94 7.91 -8.03
N ILE A 58 -9.63 8.07 -7.82
CA ILE A 58 -9.05 8.13 -6.46
C ILE A 58 -9.36 9.49 -5.82
N GLU A 59 -9.24 10.58 -6.58
CA GLU A 59 -9.56 11.92 -6.10
C GLU A 59 -11.01 12.04 -5.63
N ILE A 60 -11.97 11.55 -6.42
CA ILE A 60 -13.39 11.57 -6.07
C ILE A 60 -13.66 10.66 -4.86
N ALA A 61 -13.14 9.44 -4.85
CA ALA A 61 -13.45 8.46 -3.80
C ALA A 61 -12.90 8.85 -2.43
N TYR A 62 -11.77 9.59 -2.40
CA TYR A 62 -11.07 9.91 -1.16
C TYR A 62 -10.99 11.41 -0.85
N LEU A 63 -11.52 12.27 -1.73
CA LEU A 63 -11.55 13.73 -1.61
C LEU A 63 -10.14 14.32 -1.42
N ILE A 64 -9.22 13.94 -2.30
CA ILE A 64 -7.83 14.42 -2.32
C ILE A 64 -7.46 15.03 -3.67
N ASP A 65 -6.46 15.91 -3.68
CA ASP A 65 -5.69 16.25 -4.89
C ASP A 65 -4.57 15.23 -5.02
N PHE A 66 -4.67 14.31 -5.98
CA PHE A 66 -3.77 13.18 -6.10
C PHE A 66 -2.34 13.61 -6.38
N ARG A 67 -2.16 14.61 -7.25
CA ARG A 67 -0.83 15.08 -7.67
C ARG A 67 -0.10 15.74 -6.53
N ARG A 68 -0.82 16.50 -5.70
CA ARG A 68 -0.26 17.07 -4.48
C ARG A 68 -0.03 16.01 -3.40
N TYR A 69 -0.99 15.11 -3.20
CA TYR A 69 -0.96 14.11 -2.13
C TYR A 69 0.16 13.09 -2.31
N PHE A 70 0.37 12.64 -3.56
CA PHE A 70 1.37 11.65 -3.94
C PHE A 70 2.59 12.26 -4.65
N ALA A 71 2.90 13.54 -4.41
CA ALA A 71 3.98 14.24 -5.12
C ALA A 71 5.34 13.51 -5.02
N ALA A 72 5.68 13.01 -3.83
CA ALA A 72 6.94 12.26 -3.63
C ALA A 72 6.93 10.90 -4.35
N GLU A 73 5.79 10.22 -4.34
CA GLU A 73 5.59 8.96 -5.05
C GLU A 73 5.64 9.11 -6.57
N LEU A 74 5.04 10.18 -7.09
CA LEU A 74 5.09 10.53 -8.51
C LEU A 74 6.52 10.85 -8.95
N GLU A 75 7.32 11.53 -8.12
CA GLU A 75 8.73 11.76 -8.39
C GLU A 75 9.51 10.44 -8.48
N ASP A 76 9.29 9.52 -7.56
CA ASP A 76 9.93 8.20 -7.59
C ASP A 76 9.48 7.34 -8.78
N LEU A 77 8.25 7.55 -9.27
CA LEU A 77 7.74 6.87 -10.46
C LEU A 77 8.38 7.38 -11.75
N LYS A 78 8.89 8.61 -11.82
CA LYS A 78 9.53 9.14 -13.03
C LYS A 78 10.69 8.27 -13.50
N ARG A 79 11.54 7.79 -12.57
CA ARG A 79 12.62 6.86 -12.91
C ARG A 79 12.11 5.56 -13.51
N LEU A 80 11.01 5.02 -12.98
CA LEU A 80 10.39 3.82 -13.52
C LEU A 80 9.71 4.09 -14.87
N ALA A 81 9.30 5.33 -15.13
CA ALA A 81 8.78 5.75 -16.42
C ALA A 81 9.89 5.92 -17.47
N ASP A 82 11.03 6.49 -17.09
CA ASP A 82 12.24 6.56 -17.91
C ASP A 82 12.72 5.15 -18.29
N ASP A 83 12.63 4.20 -17.35
CA ASP A 83 12.87 2.78 -17.58
C ASP A 83 11.74 2.07 -18.34
N GLY A 84 10.71 2.77 -18.84
CA GLY A 84 9.60 2.22 -19.61
C GLY A 84 8.76 1.16 -18.88
N LEU A 85 8.73 1.20 -17.54
CA LEU A 85 7.97 0.27 -16.70
C LEU A 85 6.59 0.82 -16.36
N VAL A 86 6.44 2.14 -16.34
CA VAL A 86 5.20 2.85 -16.03
C VAL A 86 5.02 4.02 -16.99
N GLU A 87 3.80 4.32 -17.37
CA GLU A 87 3.44 5.54 -18.06
C GLU A 87 2.59 6.41 -17.12
N ILE A 88 3.00 7.65 -16.93
CA ILE A 88 2.27 8.63 -16.12
C ILE A 88 1.60 9.60 -17.08
N GLN A 89 0.28 9.51 -17.19
CA GLN A 89 -0.55 10.33 -18.05
C GLN A 89 -1.28 11.40 -17.21
N PRO A 90 -2.03 12.35 -17.83
CA PRO A 90 -2.81 13.34 -17.11
C PRO A 90 -3.82 12.71 -16.13
N ASP A 91 -4.55 11.69 -16.56
CA ASP A 91 -5.65 11.09 -15.78
C ASP A 91 -5.38 9.64 -15.35
N TRP A 92 -4.28 9.05 -15.81
CA TRP A 92 -3.97 7.63 -15.62
C TRP A 92 -2.52 7.39 -15.22
N ILE A 93 -2.31 6.35 -14.42
CA ILE A 93 -1.02 5.70 -14.24
C ILE A 93 -1.15 4.30 -14.81
N VAL A 94 -0.31 3.93 -15.78
CA VAL A 94 -0.39 2.64 -16.47
C VAL A 94 0.91 1.88 -16.27
N VAL A 95 0.84 0.65 -15.79
CA VAL A 95 1.99 -0.26 -15.72
C VAL A 95 2.13 -0.92 -17.09
N THR A 96 3.25 -0.67 -17.76
CA THR A 96 3.51 -1.22 -19.10
C THR A 96 3.61 -2.75 -19.03
N PRO A 97 3.48 -3.48 -20.16
CA PRO A 97 3.67 -4.93 -20.18
C PRO A 97 4.99 -5.38 -19.53
N ARG A 98 6.09 -4.62 -19.74
CA ARG A 98 7.39 -4.88 -19.10
C ARG A 98 7.34 -4.61 -17.58
N GLY A 99 6.68 -3.53 -17.18
CA GLY A 99 6.47 -3.19 -15.77
C GLY A 99 5.68 -4.23 -14.97
N ARG A 100 4.80 -5.02 -15.61
CA ARG A 100 3.98 -6.03 -14.92
C ARG A 100 4.83 -7.09 -14.21
N LEU A 101 5.97 -7.46 -14.78
CA LEU A 101 6.93 -8.40 -14.18
C LEU A 101 7.49 -7.89 -12.85
N VAL A 102 7.52 -6.56 -12.68
CA VAL A 102 8.06 -5.87 -11.50
C VAL A 102 7.01 -4.99 -10.83
N VAL A 103 5.71 -5.32 -10.97
CA VAL A 103 4.60 -4.49 -10.47
C VAL A 103 4.70 -4.23 -8.96
N ARG A 104 5.30 -5.17 -8.20
CA ARG A 104 5.58 -4.98 -6.77
C ARG A 104 6.49 -3.78 -6.51
N ALA A 105 7.52 -3.57 -7.33
CA ALA A 105 8.43 -2.43 -7.19
C ALA A 105 7.72 -1.10 -7.45
N VAL A 106 6.75 -1.07 -8.37
CA VAL A 106 5.88 0.08 -8.61
C VAL A 106 4.99 0.33 -7.39
N CYS A 107 4.30 -0.69 -6.90
CA CYS A 107 3.39 -0.59 -5.75
C CYS A 107 4.10 -0.14 -4.47
N MET A 108 5.33 -0.61 -4.24
CA MET A 108 6.15 -0.23 -3.10
C MET A 108 6.41 1.29 -3.02
N LYS A 109 6.33 2.03 -4.14
CA LYS A 109 6.46 3.49 -4.10
C LYS A 109 5.34 4.13 -3.30
N PHE A 110 4.15 3.54 -3.30
CA PHE A 110 2.98 4.02 -2.56
C PHE A 110 2.88 3.45 -1.14
N ASP A 111 3.76 2.55 -0.73
CA ASP A 111 3.80 2.01 0.63
C ASP A 111 4.56 2.94 1.58
N ARG A 112 3.81 3.60 2.46
CA ARG A 112 4.36 4.54 3.45
C ARG A 112 5.24 3.87 4.50
N TYR A 113 4.89 2.67 4.95
CA TYR A 113 5.62 2.02 6.04
C TYR A 113 7.01 1.56 5.57
N LEU A 114 7.13 1.16 4.31
CA LEU A 114 8.43 0.86 3.69
C LEU A 114 9.30 2.12 3.59
N ARG A 115 8.76 3.27 3.17
CA ARG A 115 9.49 4.55 3.15
C ARG A 115 9.98 4.94 4.55
N ALA A 116 9.12 4.86 5.56
CA ALA A 116 9.45 5.22 6.93
C ALA A 116 10.52 4.30 7.56
N SER A 117 10.53 3.02 7.17
CA SER A 117 11.56 2.06 7.59
C SER A 117 12.91 2.37 6.93
N ALA A 118 12.92 2.61 5.61
CA ALA A 118 14.13 2.96 4.88
C ALA A 118 14.78 4.25 5.41
N GLN A 119 13.98 5.27 5.72
CA GLN A 119 14.46 6.51 6.35
C GLN A 119 15.09 6.23 7.73
N ARG A 120 14.43 5.45 8.58
CA ARG A 120 14.98 5.09 9.91
C ARG A 120 16.34 4.37 9.83
N ILE A 121 16.50 3.44 8.88
CA ILE A 121 17.77 2.74 8.66
C ILE A 121 18.86 3.72 8.18
N ALA A 122 18.51 4.69 7.33
CA ALA A 122 19.47 5.71 6.87
C ALA A 122 19.99 6.61 8.01
N TYR A 123 19.13 6.99 8.96
CA TYR A 123 19.52 7.81 10.12
C TYR A 123 20.29 7.03 11.20
N SER A 124 20.12 5.70 11.29
CA SER A 124 20.85 4.90 12.30
C SER A 124 22.32 4.61 11.93
N LYS A 125 22.79 5.06 10.76
CA LYS A 125 24.20 4.92 10.32
C LYS A 125 25.08 6.13 10.66
N VAL A 126 24.63 7.00 11.56
CA VAL A 126 25.42 8.15 12.05
C VAL A 126 25.62 8.04 13.55
N ILE A 127 26.44 7.08 13.99
CA ILE A 127 27.24 7.09 15.24
C ILE A 127 28.51 6.29 14.97
#